data_AF-A0A956YQA5-F1
#
_entry.id   AF-A0A956YQA5-F1
#
_cell.length_a   1.000
_cell.length_b   1.000
_cell.length_c   1.000
_cell.angle_alpha   90.00
_cell.angle_beta   90.00
_cell.angle_gamma   90.00
#
_symmetry.space_group_name_H-M   'P 1'
#
loop_
_entity.id
_entity.type
_entity.pdbx_description
1 polymer ?
#
loop_
_entity_poly.entity_id
_entity_poly.type
_entity_poly.pdbx_seq_one_letter_code
_entity_poly.pdbx_strand_id
1 'polypeptide(L)'
;LTLSFEPHLDSMASTPEQALKLVQDVPGLQITLDWAHMICQDIFHEEIVKLLPHVRHVQIRQAARQQLQTPFERGRIDLARVIADLRAAQYDGVVCIELMNIPGWHGMMKVDALRESLKLRDALKAAREAQPVEAD
;
A
#
# COMPACT_ATOMS: atom_id res chain seq x y z
N LEU A 1 -20.58 0.24 11.92
CA LEU A 1 -19.56 1.11 11.33
C LEU A 1 -18.21 0.48 11.61
N THR A 2 -17.33 0.40 10.60
CA THR A 2 -15.98 -0.14 10.75
C THR A 2 -14.99 1.01 10.85
N LEU A 3 -14.01 0.90 11.74
CA LEU A 3 -12.97 1.92 11.94
C LEU A 3 -11.61 1.36 11.57
N SER A 4 -10.85 2.12 10.79
CA SER A 4 -9.46 1.83 10.49
C SER A 4 -8.60 3.07 10.62
N PHE A 5 -7.33 2.86 10.98
CA PHE A 5 -6.30 3.89 10.97
C PHE A 5 -5.27 3.56 9.90
N GLU A 6 -4.54 4.57 9.44
CA GLU A 6 -3.46 4.41 8.47
C GLU A 6 -2.10 4.47 9.18
N PRO A 7 -1.35 3.36 9.22
CA PRO A 7 0.06 3.36 9.56
C PRO A 7 0.83 4.21 8.54
N HIS A 8 1.29 5.39 8.95
CA HIS A 8 2.08 6.29 8.09
C HIS A 8 3.32 6.84 8.79
N LEU A 9 4.27 7.42 8.03
CA LEU A 9 5.58 7.88 8.54
C LEU A 9 5.47 8.83 9.74
N ASP A 10 4.46 9.69 9.71
CA ASP A 10 4.21 10.70 10.75
C ASP A 10 3.19 10.23 11.81
N SER A 11 2.78 8.97 11.78
CA SER A 11 1.82 8.40 12.73
C SER A 11 2.51 7.80 13.95
N MET A 12 1.74 7.56 15.02
CA MET A 12 2.21 6.81 16.21
C MET A 12 2.45 5.32 15.93
N ALA A 13 2.07 4.82 14.75
CA ALA A 13 2.20 3.44 14.31
C ALA A 13 2.90 3.38 12.95
N SER A 14 4.09 3.97 12.85
CA SER A 14 4.80 4.17 11.59
C SER A 14 5.46 2.89 11.04
N THR A 15 5.58 1.84 11.85
CA THR A 15 6.12 0.53 11.43
C THR A 15 5.05 -0.57 11.47
N PRO A 16 5.22 -1.68 10.72
CA PRO A 16 4.33 -2.83 10.81
C PRO A 16 4.19 -3.40 12.22
N GLU A 17 5.29 -3.45 12.97
CA GLU A 17 5.28 -3.92 14.37
C GLU A 17 4.40 -3.04 15.27
N GLN A 18 4.54 -1.71 15.17
CA GLN A 18 3.71 -0.78 15.94
C GLN A 18 2.24 -0.83 15.53
N ALA A 19 1.97 -0.96 14.23
CA ALA A 19 0.62 -1.09 13.71
C ALA A 19 -0.06 -2.39 14.20
N LEU A 20 0.67 -3.52 14.19
CA LEU A 20 0.21 -4.79 14.75
C LEU A 20 -0.10 -4.67 16.24
N LYS A 21 0.80 -4.05 17.00
CA LYS A 21 0.56 -3.81 18.42
C LYS A 21 -0.72 -3.01 18.65
N LEU A 22 -0.94 -1.94 17.89
CA LEU A 22 -2.10 -1.08 18.05
C LEU A 22 -3.43 -1.81 17.76
N VAL A 23 -3.50 -2.61 16.70
CA VAL A 23 -4.73 -3.40 16.41
C VAL A 23 -4.97 -4.52 17.41
N GLN A 24 -3.90 -5.07 18.01
CA GLN A 24 -4.01 -6.08 19.06
C GLN A 24 -4.49 -5.47 20.39
N ASP A 25 -4.03 -4.27 20.72
CA ASP A 25 -4.41 -3.57 21.96
C ASP A 25 -5.82 -2.94 21.90
N VAL A 26 -6.36 -2.68 20.69
CA VAL A 26 -7.66 -2.04 20.49
C VAL A 26 -8.61 -2.94 19.69
N PRO A 27 -9.39 -3.80 20.37
CA PRO A 27 -10.31 -4.72 19.71
C PRO A 27 -11.31 -4.01 18.77
N GLY A 28 -11.41 -4.49 17.53
CA GLY A 28 -12.30 -3.95 16.50
C GLY A 28 -11.70 -2.82 15.65
N LEU A 29 -10.49 -2.35 15.97
CA LEU A 29 -9.73 -1.43 15.12
C LEU A 29 -9.05 -2.21 13.97
N GLN A 30 -9.07 -1.64 12.76
CA GLN A 30 -8.47 -2.23 11.57
C GLN A 30 -7.44 -1.29 10.92
N ILE A 31 -6.80 -1.76 9.84
CA ILE A 31 -5.74 -1.03 9.14
C ILE A 31 -6.25 -0.55 7.77
N THR A 32 -6.01 0.72 7.46
CA THR A 32 -5.93 1.23 6.10
C THR A 32 -4.46 1.13 5.69
N LEU A 33 -4.13 0.26 4.74
CA LEU A 33 -2.74 0.01 4.37
C LEU A 33 -2.37 0.78 3.10
N ASP A 34 -1.40 1.68 3.22
CA ASP A 34 -0.68 2.25 2.10
C ASP A 34 0.76 1.70 2.05
N TRP A 35 1.09 0.99 0.98
CA TRP A 35 2.46 0.46 0.78
C TRP A 35 3.51 1.57 0.70
N ALA A 36 3.14 2.75 0.19
CA ALA A 36 4.07 3.84 -0.03
C ALA A 36 4.69 4.31 1.28
N HIS A 37 3.91 4.38 2.36
CA HIS A 37 4.40 4.76 3.67
C HIS A 37 5.44 3.78 4.24
N MET A 38 5.34 2.50 3.88
CA MET A 38 6.30 1.48 4.32
C MET A 38 7.56 1.47 3.44
N ILE A 39 7.37 1.43 2.12
CA ILE A 39 8.47 1.41 1.15
C ILE A 39 9.33 2.67 1.21
N CYS A 40 8.72 3.83 1.51
CA CYS A 40 9.45 5.08 1.71
C CYS A 40 10.46 4.98 2.88
N GLN A 41 10.15 4.17 3.89
CA GLN A 41 11.00 3.92 5.06
C GLN A 41 12.03 2.78 4.85
N ASP A 42 12.11 2.22 3.64
CA ASP A 42 12.94 1.03 3.35
C ASP A 42 12.45 -0.25 4.05
N ILE A 43 11.17 -0.31 4.41
CA ILE A 43 10.55 -1.50 5.00
C ILE A 43 10.26 -2.50 3.90
N PHE A 44 10.73 -3.73 4.09
CA PHE A 44 10.59 -4.79 3.09
C PHE A 44 9.14 -5.30 2.98
N HIS A 45 8.79 -5.73 1.77
CA HIS A 45 7.44 -6.20 1.43
C HIS A 45 6.96 -7.33 2.35
N GLU A 46 7.87 -8.23 2.72
CA GLU A 46 7.62 -9.37 3.61
C GLU A 46 7.17 -8.94 5.02
N GLU A 47 7.61 -7.76 5.48
CA GLU A 47 7.15 -7.19 6.75
C GLU A 47 5.79 -6.51 6.60
N ILE A 48 5.54 -5.87 5.44
CA ILE A 48 4.27 -5.19 5.15
C ILE A 48 3.12 -6.19 5.10
N VAL A 49 3.30 -7.33 4.43
CA VAL A 49 2.22 -8.31 4.22
C VAL A 49 1.75 -8.98 5.52
N LYS A 50 2.54 -8.91 6.60
CA LYS A 50 2.11 -9.35 7.94
C LYS A 50 0.91 -8.56 8.47
N LEU A 51 0.66 -7.37 7.93
CA LEU A 51 -0.48 -6.53 8.30
C LEU A 51 -1.81 -7.02 7.68
N LEU A 52 -1.75 -7.75 6.55
CA LEU A 52 -2.92 -8.09 5.74
C LEU A 52 -4.11 -8.70 6.51
N PRO A 53 -3.91 -9.58 7.51
CA PRO A 53 -5.03 -10.12 8.29
C PRO A 53 -5.88 -9.05 9.02
N HIS A 54 -5.34 -7.85 9.20
CA HIS A 54 -6.01 -6.73 9.88
C HIS A 54 -6.41 -5.60 8.92
N VAL A 55 -6.13 -5.73 7.62
CA VAL A 55 -6.38 -4.68 6.63
C VAL A 55 -7.84 -4.65 6.21
N ARG A 56 -8.43 -3.46 6.24
CA ARG A 56 -9.78 -3.17 5.77
C ARG A 56 -9.80 -2.44 4.44
N HIS A 57 -8.90 -1.48 4.26
CA HIS A 57 -8.82 -0.63 3.07
C HIS A 57 -7.38 -0.58 2.58
N VAL A 58 -7.17 -0.55 1.27
CA VAL A 58 -5.84 -0.44 0.68
C VAL A 58 -5.75 0.84 -0.13
N GLN A 59 -4.68 1.58 0.05
CA GLN A 59 -4.31 2.72 -0.78
C GLN A 59 -3.03 2.38 -1.54
N ILE A 60 -2.98 2.77 -2.82
CA ILE A 60 -1.84 2.52 -3.70
C ILE A 60 -1.47 3.79 -4.43
N ARG A 61 -0.18 4.06 -4.37
CA ARG A 61 0.59 4.95 -5.26
C ARG A 61 1.94 4.30 -5.50
N GLN A 62 2.68 4.80 -6.49
CA GLN A 62 4.06 4.36 -6.67
C GLN A 62 5.00 5.15 -5.77
N ALA A 63 5.90 4.44 -5.10
CA ALA A 63 6.87 4.99 -4.15
C ALA A 63 8.20 4.26 -4.26
N ALA A 64 9.24 4.85 -3.66
CA ALA A 64 10.55 4.24 -3.51
C ALA A 64 11.16 4.70 -2.17
N ARG A 65 12.31 4.13 -1.79
CA ARG A 65 13.04 4.55 -0.60
C ARG A 65 13.23 6.08 -0.57
N GLN A 66 12.85 6.71 0.55
CA GLN A 66 12.86 8.16 0.76
C GLN A 66 12.01 8.97 -0.24
N GLN A 67 11.07 8.33 -0.92
CA GLN A 67 10.22 8.95 -1.95
C GLN A 67 8.79 8.41 -1.81
N LEU A 68 8.01 9.07 -0.95
CA LEU A 68 6.63 8.69 -0.65
C LEU A 68 5.72 8.68 -1.89
N GLN A 69 6.05 9.47 -2.90
CA GLN A 69 5.37 9.43 -4.20
C GLN A 69 6.38 9.61 -5.32
N THR A 70 6.21 8.84 -6.38
CA THR A 70 7.02 8.89 -7.59
C THR A 70 6.11 8.80 -8.83
N PRO A 71 6.57 9.28 -9.99
CA PRO A 71 5.99 8.86 -11.26
C PRO A 71 6.04 7.33 -11.38
N PHE A 72 5.04 6.74 -12.03
CA PHE A 72 4.83 5.30 -12.09
C PHE A 72 6.08 4.52 -12.50
N GLU A 73 6.79 5.00 -13.52
CA GLU A 73 7.98 4.35 -14.09
C GLU A 73 9.20 4.36 -13.14
N ARG A 74 9.20 5.23 -12.13
CA ARG A 74 10.27 5.34 -11.13
C ARG A 74 9.97 4.56 -9.85
N GLY A 75 8.70 4.19 -9.64
CA GLY A 75 8.27 3.44 -8.48
C GLY A 75 8.98 2.10 -8.31
N ARG A 76 8.91 1.57 -7.09
CA ARG A 76 9.48 0.28 -6.70
C ARG A 76 8.45 -0.64 -6.05
N ILE A 77 7.18 -0.24 -6.00
CA ILE A 77 6.11 -1.13 -5.55
C ILE A 77 5.76 -2.08 -6.68
N ASP A 78 5.95 -3.37 -6.43
CA ASP A 78 5.55 -4.45 -7.33
C ASP A 78 4.03 -4.71 -7.18
N LEU A 79 3.25 -4.11 -8.08
CA LEU A 79 1.79 -4.21 -8.05
C LEU A 79 1.28 -5.64 -8.32
N ALA A 80 2.03 -6.45 -9.09
CA ALA A 80 1.64 -7.84 -9.32
C ALA A 80 1.77 -8.64 -8.02
N ARG A 81 2.88 -8.45 -7.30
CA ARG A 81 3.10 -9.06 -5.99
C ARG A 81 2.09 -8.59 -4.95
N VAL A 82 1.81 -7.28 -4.88
CA VAL A 82 0.76 -6.72 -3.99
C VAL A 82 -0.59 -7.40 -4.22
N ILE A 83 -1.03 -7.51 -5.49
CA ILE A 83 -2.32 -8.14 -5.80
C ILE A 83 -2.30 -9.65 -5.50
N ALA A 84 -1.19 -10.34 -5.74
CA ALA A 84 -1.04 -11.75 -5.39
C ALA A 84 -1.17 -11.98 -3.88
N ASP A 85 -0.52 -11.17 -3.06
CA ASP A 85 -0.57 -11.30 -1.59
C ASP A 85 -1.94 -10.91 -1.03
N LEU A 86 -2.59 -9.89 -1.59
CA LEU A 86 -3.98 -9.56 -1.23
C LEU A 86 -4.93 -10.74 -1.50
N ARG A 87 -4.76 -11.44 -2.62
CA ARG A 87 -5.53 -12.66 -2.94
C ARG A 87 -5.23 -13.80 -1.99
N ALA A 88 -3.95 -14.05 -1.72
CA ALA A 88 -3.52 -15.10 -0.80
C ALA A 88 -4.07 -14.85 0.63
N ALA A 89 -4.16 -13.59 1.04
CA ALA A 89 -4.77 -13.17 2.30
C ALA A 89 -6.31 -13.11 2.26
N GLN A 90 -6.94 -13.51 1.15
CA GLN A 90 -8.40 -13.48 0.94
C GLN A 90 -9.01 -12.09 1.18
N TYR A 91 -8.26 -11.04 0.86
CA TYR A 91 -8.71 -9.66 1.01
C TYR A 91 -9.94 -9.40 0.11
N ASP A 92 -11.04 -8.94 0.72
CA ASP A 92 -12.34 -8.70 0.07
C ASP A 92 -12.71 -7.21 -0.01
N GLY A 93 -11.79 -6.33 0.39
CA GLY A 93 -12.01 -4.88 0.42
C GLY A 93 -11.70 -4.16 -0.89
N VAL A 94 -11.47 -2.86 -0.80
CA VAL A 94 -11.24 -1.97 -1.94
C VAL A 94 -9.77 -1.57 -2.02
N VAL A 95 -9.19 -1.71 -3.20
CA VAL A 95 -7.90 -1.12 -3.57
C VAL A 95 -8.15 0.25 -4.19
N CYS A 96 -7.72 1.29 -3.49
CA CYS A 96 -7.85 2.69 -3.88
C CYS A 96 -6.55 3.23 -4.48
N ILE A 97 -6.64 4.11 -5.47
CA ILE A 97 -5.50 4.89 -5.95
C ILE A 97 -5.46 6.19 -5.15
N GLU A 98 -4.32 6.49 -4.52
CA GLU A 98 -4.19 7.66 -3.66
C GLU A 98 -3.03 8.55 -4.10
N LEU A 99 -3.33 9.68 -4.73
CA LEU A 99 -2.31 10.63 -5.19
C LEU A 99 -2.43 11.95 -4.43
N MET A 100 -1.29 12.53 -4.10
CA MET A 100 -1.21 13.73 -3.29
C MET A 100 -0.48 14.85 -4.01
N ASN A 101 -0.87 16.08 -3.70
CA ASN A 101 -0.30 17.30 -4.26
C ASN A 101 0.45 18.10 -3.18
N ILE A 102 1.31 17.43 -2.42
CA ILE A 102 2.12 18.02 -1.33
C ILE A 102 3.61 17.81 -1.64
N PRO A 103 4.18 18.54 -2.60
CA PRO A 103 5.55 18.31 -3.05
C PRO A 103 6.56 18.48 -1.91
N GLY A 104 7.54 17.58 -1.86
CA GLY A 104 8.65 17.61 -0.89
C GLY A 104 8.38 16.87 0.43
N TRP A 105 7.13 16.65 0.82
CA TRP A 105 6.79 15.88 2.02
C TRP A 105 7.28 14.43 1.86
N HIS A 106 8.24 14.00 2.69
CA HIS A 106 8.90 12.68 2.58
C HIS A 106 9.39 12.34 1.17
N GLY A 107 9.97 13.34 0.48
CA GLY A 107 10.49 13.17 -0.88
C GLY A 107 9.42 12.97 -1.96
N MET A 108 8.15 13.31 -1.66
CA MET A 108 7.04 13.28 -2.60
C MET A 108 7.33 14.11 -3.84
N MET A 109 7.36 13.42 -4.99
CA MET A 109 7.48 14.06 -6.29
C MET A 109 6.11 14.57 -6.76
N LYS A 110 6.10 15.73 -7.40
CA LYS A 110 4.93 16.20 -8.15
C LYS A 110 4.68 15.27 -9.34
N VAL A 111 3.44 14.84 -9.50
CA VAL A 111 3.00 14.00 -10.62
C VAL A 111 1.74 14.57 -11.26
N ASP A 112 1.44 14.14 -12.49
CA ASP A 112 0.15 14.38 -13.12
C ASP A 112 -0.85 13.33 -12.61
N ALA A 113 -1.77 13.75 -11.74
CA ALA A 113 -2.67 12.83 -11.06
C ALA A 113 -3.55 12.02 -12.03
N LEU A 114 -3.97 12.60 -13.16
CA LEU A 114 -4.78 11.89 -14.15
C LEU A 114 -3.95 10.82 -14.85
N ARG A 115 -2.76 11.19 -15.32
CA ARG A 115 -1.86 10.26 -16.00
C ARG A 115 -1.44 9.11 -15.10
N GLU A 116 -1.07 9.39 -13.85
CA GLU A 116 -0.64 8.36 -12.91
C GLU A 116 -1.80 7.47 -12.49
N SER A 117 -3.02 8.01 -12.35
CA SER A 117 -4.21 7.20 -12.08
C SER A 117 -4.52 6.21 -13.22
N LEU A 118 -4.36 6.63 -14.49
CA LEU A 118 -4.55 5.74 -15.64
C LEU A 118 -3.54 4.59 -15.64
N LYS A 119 -2.25 4.89 -15.44
CA LYS A 119 -1.20 3.87 -15.39
C LYS A 119 -1.40 2.87 -14.24
N LEU A 120 -1.68 3.38 -13.04
CA LEU A 120 -1.96 2.56 -11.87
C LEU A 120 -3.19 1.68 -12.09
N ARG A 121 -4.28 2.23 -12.62
CA ARG A 121 -5.49 1.47 -12.94
C ARG A 121 -5.19 0.32 -13.89
N ASP A 122 -4.48 0.60 -14.98
CA ASP A 122 -4.21 -0.41 -16.01
C ASP A 122 -3.28 -1.51 -15.47
N ALA A 123 -2.26 -1.16 -14.69
CA ALA A 123 -1.37 -2.12 -14.04
C ALA A 123 -2.09 -2.97 -12.98
N LEU A 124 -2.94 -2.37 -12.14
CA LEU A 124 -3.73 -3.10 -11.14
C LEU A 124 -4.75 -4.05 -11.79
N LYS A 125 -5.38 -3.63 -12.90
CA LYS A 125 -6.26 -4.51 -13.68
C LYS A 125 -5.50 -5.67 -14.29
N ALA A 126 -4.35 -5.42 -14.92
CA ALA A 126 -3.51 -6.46 -15.49
C ALA A 126 -3.03 -7.45 -14.41
N ALA A 127 -2.57 -6.96 -13.26
CA ALA A 127 -2.16 -7.80 -12.13
C ALA A 127 -3.32 -8.66 -11.59
N ARG A 128 -4.54 -8.13 -11.58
CA ARG A 128 -5.75 -8.88 -11.24
C ARG A 128 -6.13 -9.88 -12.34
N GLU A 129 -5.90 -9.61 -13.60
CA GLU A 129 -6.29 -10.54 -14.68
C GLU A 129 -5.28 -11.66 -14.89
N ALA A 130 -4.01 -11.45 -14.50
CA ALA A 130 -3.01 -12.49 -14.43
C ALA A 130 -3.48 -13.61 -13.46
N GLN A 131 -3.71 -14.80 -14.00
CA GLN A 131 -3.93 -16.01 -13.21
C GLN A 131 -2.64 -16.35 -12.44
N PRO A 132 -2.72 -16.87 -11.21
CA PRO A 132 -1.55 -17.50 -10.62
C PRO A 132 -1.12 -18.64 -11.54
N VAL A 133 0.14 -18.64 -11.95
CA VAL A 133 0.75 -19.83 -12.56
C VAL A 133 0.74 -20.88 -11.45
N GLU A 134 -0.03 -21.95 -11.61
CA GLU A 134 0.05 -23.11 -10.73
C GLU A 134 1.50 -23.58 -10.75
N ALA A 135 2.15 -23.57 -9.58
CA ALA A 135 3.43 -24.21 -9.41
C ALA A 135 3.18 -25.72 -9.38
N ASP A 136 3.53 -26.41 -10.47
CA ASP A 136 3.63 -27.87 -10.56
C ASP A 136 4.60 -28.44 -9.50
#